data_AF-A0A3E0VQG9-F1
#
_entry.id   AF-A0A3E0VQG9-F1
#
_cell.length_a   1.000
_cell.length_b   1.000
_cell.length_c   1.000
_cell.angle_alpha   90.00
_cell.angle_beta   90.00
_cell.angle_gamma   90.00
#
_symmetry.space_group_name_H-M   'P 1'
#
loop_
_entity.id
_entity.type
_entity.pdbx_description
1 polymer ?
#
loop_
_entity_poly.entity_id
_entity_poly.type
_entity_poly.pdbx_seq_one_letter_code
_entity_poly.pdbx_strand_id
1 'polypeptide(L)'
;MLAGVLQDPARSLGRGPRNLHLPPRAKGLTMIVCITNDIPELRSCTIRGEHLDNCSGFVVRFDYRTNQVTHTNVECRGCLPYPAEHGFLCGSCAEKLDAALAGSVDLISHLRSIESGPRDQTPTRAAPGSRVIVPASWMEADELYIALSAAAVAYSVDWQVEEPERDVTASSLNGFNPEANIEAVWFVTEMLTKYVQASLPNLIAKVEGAIRSVEYIAKVQTAMARFPFDEAPQRVHYVRCRTCQHMTLNRRPPLEYNGPVVVECSNEDCKALWDPRLIDFDLQLLRVEVQEAALANARRQRIADRDAAREANKLRRQAVRDAEKAAELEAASVPI
;
A
#
# COMPACT_ATOMS: atom_id res chain seq x y z
N MET A 1 -15.59 23.36 -54.91
CA MET A 1 -15.15 24.24 -53.82
C MET A 1 -15.96 23.90 -52.59
N LEU A 2 -15.30 23.35 -51.56
CA LEU A 2 -15.66 23.20 -50.14
C LEU A 2 -15.04 21.89 -49.65
N ALA A 3 -13.74 21.94 -49.35
CA ALA A 3 -13.02 20.88 -48.66
C ALA A 3 -13.30 21.04 -47.16
N GLY A 4 -14.06 20.10 -46.60
CA GLY A 4 -14.33 20.00 -45.17
C GLY A 4 -13.16 19.32 -44.46
N VAL A 5 -12.56 20.06 -43.53
CA VAL A 5 -11.46 19.61 -42.67
C VAL A 5 -12.01 18.62 -41.63
N LEU A 6 -11.65 17.34 -41.77
CA LEU A 6 -11.77 16.34 -40.72
C LEU A 6 -10.62 16.56 -39.73
N GLN A 7 -10.95 17.01 -38.51
CA GLN A 7 -10.01 17.06 -37.39
C GLN A 7 -10.11 15.75 -36.59
N ASP A 8 -9.01 14.99 -36.58
CA ASP A 8 -8.74 13.85 -35.71
C ASP A 8 -8.74 14.27 -34.23
N PRO A 9 -9.51 13.63 -33.33
CA PRO A 9 -9.43 13.86 -31.88
C PRO A 9 -8.33 13.04 -31.18
N ALA A 10 -7.42 12.40 -31.92
CA ALA A 10 -6.38 11.53 -31.37
C ALA A 10 -5.03 12.24 -31.24
N ARG A 11 -4.91 13.28 -30.39
CA ARG A 11 -3.59 13.83 -30.00
C ARG A 11 -3.65 14.73 -28.77
N SER A 12 -3.89 14.14 -27.60
CA SER A 12 -3.58 14.78 -26.31
C SER A 12 -3.22 13.76 -25.22
N LEU A 13 -2.38 12.77 -25.55
CA LEU A 13 -1.59 12.12 -24.51
C LEU A 13 -0.51 13.11 -24.08
N GLY A 14 -0.80 13.82 -22.99
CA GLY A 14 0.16 14.67 -22.31
C GLY A 14 1.41 13.85 -21.99
N ARG A 15 2.57 14.33 -22.45
CA ARG A 15 3.86 13.81 -22.00
C ARG A 15 3.93 14.00 -20.49
N GLY A 16 3.83 12.90 -19.74
CA GLY A 16 4.13 12.88 -18.31
C GLY A 16 5.54 13.43 -18.03
N PRO A 17 5.78 13.99 -16.84
CA PRO A 17 7.03 14.65 -16.52
C PRO A 17 8.20 13.66 -16.59
N ARG A 18 9.30 14.14 -17.19
CA ARG A 18 10.59 13.46 -17.19
C ARG A 18 11.04 13.26 -15.74
N ASN A 19 11.39 12.02 -15.42
CA ASN A 19 11.98 11.53 -14.19
C ASN A 19 12.84 12.58 -13.45
N LEU A 20 12.72 12.56 -12.12
CA LEU A 20 13.80 12.95 -11.22
C LEU A 20 15.14 12.58 -11.87
N HIS A 21 16.00 13.58 -12.05
CA HIS A 21 17.40 13.35 -12.41
C HIS A 21 18.03 12.51 -11.31
N LEU A 22 17.90 11.19 -11.44
CA LEU A 22 18.95 10.27 -11.04
C LEU A 22 20.23 10.80 -11.69
N PRO A 23 21.34 10.95 -10.94
CA PRO A 23 22.59 11.45 -11.50
C PRO A 23 22.97 10.64 -12.75
N PRO A 24 23.66 11.26 -13.73
CA PRO A 24 24.03 10.60 -14.97
C PRO A 24 24.73 9.27 -14.66
N ARG A 25 24.12 8.18 -15.14
CA ARG A 25 24.59 6.80 -14.90
C ARG A 25 26.07 6.70 -15.26
N ALA A 26 26.91 6.42 -14.26
CA ALA A 26 28.31 6.11 -14.49
C ALA A 26 28.40 4.90 -15.43
N LYS A 27 29.29 4.97 -16.44
CA LYS A 27 29.49 3.90 -17.43
C LYS A 27 30.12 2.68 -16.77
N GLY A 28 29.28 1.82 -16.21
CA GLY A 28 29.63 0.49 -15.69
C GLY A 28 28.33 -0.17 -15.27
N LEU A 29 27.97 -1.29 -15.92
CA LEU A 29 26.79 -2.13 -15.65
C LEU A 29 25.57 -1.34 -15.12
N THR A 30 24.74 -0.83 -16.03
CA THR A 30 23.49 -0.17 -15.66
C THR A 30 22.56 -1.17 -14.98
N MET A 31 22.67 -1.26 -13.65
CA MET A 31 21.76 -2.01 -12.80
C MET A 31 20.36 -1.45 -13.05
N ILE A 32 19.48 -2.28 -13.60
CA ILE A 32 18.07 -1.94 -13.72
C ILE A 32 17.50 -1.99 -12.30
N VAL A 33 16.76 -0.94 -11.92
CA VAL A 33 16.11 -0.85 -10.62
C VAL A 33 14.64 -1.23 -10.75
N CYS A 34 14.01 -1.62 -9.65
CA CYS A 34 12.59 -1.92 -9.63
C CYS A 34 11.74 -0.72 -10.09
N ILE A 35 10.78 -0.94 -11.00
CA ILE A 35 9.93 0.08 -11.63
C ILE A 35 9.09 0.89 -10.64
N THR A 36 8.84 0.35 -9.44
CA THR A 36 8.14 1.08 -8.37
C THR A 36 8.81 2.40 -7.98
N ASN A 37 10.10 2.56 -8.27
CA ASN A 37 10.82 3.80 -8.03
C ASN A 37 10.51 4.89 -9.07
N ASP A 38 9.95 4.51 -10.23
CA ASP A 38 9.58 5.41 -11.32
C ASP A 38 8.08 5.77 -11.33
N ILE A 39 7.27 5.16 -10.45
CA ILE A 39 5.81 5.40 -10.36
C ILE A 39 5.53 6.33 -9.15
N PRO A 40 5.20 7.61 -9.35
CA PRO A 40 5.12 8.60 -8.27
C PRO A 40 3.95 8.38 -7.30
N GLU A 41 2.88 7.73 -7.73
CA GLU A 41 1.71 7.41 -6.90
C GLU A 41 1.96 6.26 -5.93
N LEU A 42 3.05 5.51 -6.14
CA LEU A 42 3.34 4.29 -5.38
C LEU A 42 4.55 4.47 -4.47
N ARG A 43 4.58 3.66 -3.41
CA ARG A 43 5.72 3.62 -2.51
C ARG A 43 6.90 2.94 -3.22
N SER A 44 8.00 3.66 -3.32
CA SER A 44 9.26 3.15 -3.87
C SER A 44 9.77 1.93 -3.09
N CYS A 45 10.24 0.91 -3.83
CA CYS A 45 10.93 -0.23 -3.23
C CYS A 45 12.40 0.13 -2.97
N THR A 46 12.70 0.46 -1.71
CA THR A 46 14.05 0.77 -1.23
C THR A 46 14.52 -0.23 -0.17
N ILE A 47 15.82 -0.49 -0.15
CA ILE A 47 16.48 -1.35 0.83
C ILE A 47 16.54 -0.59 2.17
N ARG A 48 16.00 -1.21 3.23
CA ARG A 48 15.89 -0.56 4.54
C ARG A 48 17.28 -0.40 5.17
N GLY A 49 17.62 0.81 5.59
CA GLY A 49 18.92 1.15 6.19
C GLY A 49 20.04 1.45 5.19
N GLU A 50 19.82 1.19 3.89
CA GLU A 50 20.79 1.48 2.84
C GLU A 50 20.46 2.81 2.15
N HIS A 51 21.49 3.60 1.86
CA HIS A 51 21.35 4.96 1.37
C HIS A 51 22.20 5.19 0.13
N LEU A 52 21.72 6.06 -0.77
CA LEU A 52 22.55 6.61 -1.84
C LEU A 52 23.62 7.52 -1.26
N ASP A 53 24.76 7.65 -1.94
CA ASP A 53 25.89 8.49 -1.51
C ASP A 53 25.52 9.96 -1.28
N ASN A 54 24.45 10.43 -1.94
CA ASN A 54 23.92 11.79 -1.82
C ASN A 54 22.72 11.91 -0.86
N CYS A 55 22.44 10.89 -0.04
CA CYS A 55 21.36 10.94 0.93
C CYS A 55 21.68 11.93 2.05
N SER A 56 20.79 12.89 2.30
CA SER A 56 20.94 13.84 3.40
C SER A 56 20.57 13.26 4.78
N GLY A 57 20.24 11.97 4.86
CA GLY A 57 19.70 11.32 6.07
C GLY A 57 18.23 11.62 6.35
N PHE A 58 17.56 12.43 5.53
CA PHE A 58 16.17 12.85 5.71
C PHE A 58 15.33 12.57 4.46
N VAL A 59 14.05 12.28 4.66
CA VAL A 59 13.10 12.10 3.55
C VAL A 59 12.90 13.45 2.86
N VAL A 60 13.08 13.45 1.54
CA VAL A 60 12.78 14.60 0.68
C VAL A 60 11.41 14.44 0.05
N ARG A 61 10.62 15.51 0.05
CA ARG A 61 9.33 15.56 -0.62
C ARG A 61 9.40 16.56 -1.77
N PHE A 62 9.06 16.09 -2.95
CA PHE A 62 8.94 16.93 -4.13
C PHE A 62 7.52 17.47 -4.24
N ASP A 63 7.37 18.79 -4.31
CA ASP A 63 6.09 19.41 -4.60
C ASP A 63 6.00 19.73 -6.10
N TYR A 64 5.11 19.02 -6.79
CA TYR A 64 4.91 19.13 -8.23
C TYR A 64 4.32 20.47 -8.67
N ARG A 65 3.63 21.18 -7.77
CA ARG A 65 3.02 22.49 -8.10
C ARG A 65 4.06 23.59 -8.10
N THR A 66 5.00 23.50 -7.17
CA THR A 66 6.04 24.51 -6.96
C THR A 66 7.39 24.13 -7.57
N ASN A 67 7.54 22.88 -8.02
CA ASN A 67 8.78 22.30 -8.55
C ASN A 67 9.94 22.42 -7.54
N GLN A 68 9.63 22.34 -6.24
CA GLN A 68 10.60 22.46 -5.14
C GLN A 68 10.76 21.15 -4.38
N VAL A 69 12.01 20.87 -3.99
CA VAL A 69 12.36 19.78 -3.06
C VAL A 69 12.35 20.35 -1.64
N THR A 70 11.52 19.78 -0.77
CA THR A 70 11.48 20.13 0.65
C THR A 70 12.05 18.98 1.47
N HIS A 71 13.05 19.27 2.30
CA HIS A 71 13.51 18.32 3.30
C HIS A 71 12.46 18.23 4.40
N THR A 72 12.02 17.02 4.70
CA THR A 72 11.15 16.77 5.84
C THR A 72 12.02 16.46 7.07
N ASN A 73 11.52 16.73 8.28
CA ASN A 73 12.20 16.32 9.52
C ASN A 73 12.04 14.82 9.83
N VAL A 74 11.69 14.01 8.82
CA VAL A 74 11.53 12.56 8.96
C VAL A 74 12.82 11.90 8.51
N GLU A 75 13.42 11.10 9.39
CA GLU A 75 14.63 10.35 9.11
C GLU A 75 14.42 9.41 7.91
N CYS A 76 15.39 9.40 6.98
CA CYS A 76 15.39 8.48 5.86
C CYS A 76 15.57 7.05 6.40
N ARG A 77 14.62 6.15 6.10
CA ARG A 77 14.71 4.73 6.51
C ARG A 77 15.39 3.83 5.48
N GLY A 78 15.90 4.41 4.40
CA GLY A 78 16.51 3.73 3.27
C GLY A 78 16.04 4.34 1.95
N CYS A 79 16.99 4.77 1.12
CA CYS A 79 16.73 5.39 -0.19
C CYS A 79 17.43 4.69 -1.36
N LEU A 80 18.23 3.65 -1.07
CA LEU A 80 18.83 2.83 -2.12
C LEU A 80 17.74 1.93 -2.75
N PRO A 81 17.44 2.07 -4.06
CA PRO A 81 16.40 1.26 -4.69
C PRO A 81 16.82 -0.21 -4.80
N TYR A 82 15.86 -1.13 -4.70
CA TYR A 82 16.13 -2.54 -4.98
C TYR A 82 16.49 -2.76 -6.46
N PRO A 83 17.48 -3.62 -6.75
CA PRO A 83 17.72 -4.07 -8.12
C PRO A 83 16.51 -4.82 -8.66
N ALA A 84 16.26 -4.70 -9.96
CA ALA A 84 15.30 -5.54 -10.66
C ALA A 84 15.94 -6.91 -10.95
N GLU A 85 15.31 -7.97 -10.47
CA GLU A 85 15.74 -9.36 -10.61
C GLU A 85 14.88 -10.12 -11.62
N HIS A 86 13.62 -9.69 -11.77
CA HIS A 86 12.63 -10.28 -12.66
C HIS A 86 12.10 -9.22 -13.63
N GLY A 87 12.74 -9.09 -14.80
CA GLY A 87 12.45 -8.02 -15.74
C GLY A 87 12.68 -6.64 -15.13
N PHE A 88 11.61 -5.85 -14.97
CA PHE A 88 11.63 -4.55 -14.31
C PHE A 88 11.17 -4.58 -12.83
N LEU A 89 10.99 -5.75 -12.23
CA LEU A 89 10.59 -5.93 -10.83
C LEU A 89 11.71 -6.51 -9.97
N CYS A 90 11.79 -6.12 -8.69
CA CYS A 90 12.62 -6.83 -7.70
C CYS A 90 11.93 -8.13 -7.24
N GLY A 91 12.68 -9.04 -6.59
CA GLY A 91 12.14 -10.30 -6.04
C GLY A 91 10.86 -10.12 -5.21
N SER A 92 10.86 -9.19 -4.25
CA SER A 92 9.67 -8.96 -3.41
C SER A 92 8.45 -8.44 -4.19
N CYS A 93 8.64 -7.66 -5.25
CA CYS A 93 7.53 -7.20 -6.10
C CYS A 93 7.00 -8.33 -6.99
N ALA A 94 7.88 -9.19 -7.50
CA ALA A 94 7.49 -10.37 -8.26
C ALA A 94 6.67 -11.35 -7.40
N GLU A 95 7.14 -11.67 -6.19
CA GLU A 95 6.42 -12.53 -5.24
C GLU A 95 5.02 -11.96 -4.89
N LYS A 96 4.91 -10.64 -4.72
CA LYS A 96 3.61 -9.99 -4.48
C LYS A 96 2.69 -10.07 -5.69
N LEU A 97 3.23 -10.00 -6.90
CA LEU A 97 2.46 -10.15 -8.12
C LEU A 97 1.93 -11.57 -8.26
N ASP A 98 2.78 -12.57 -8.01
CA ASP A 98 2.39 -13.98 -7.99
C ASP A 98 1.31 -14.25 -6.96
N ALA A 99 1.48 -13.74 -5.73
CA ALA A 99 0.49 -13.87 -4.67
C ALA A 99 -0.83 -13.15 -5.02
N ALA A 100 -0.76 -11.96 -5.62
CA ALA A 100 -1.93 -11.23 -6.07
C ALA A 100 -2.70 -12.03 -7.13
N LEU A 101 -2.02 -12.53 -8.17
CA LEU A 101 -2.60 -13.35 -9.23
C LEU A 101 -3.21 -14.64 -8.67
N ALA A 102 -2.51 -15.33 -7.76
CA ALA A 102 -3.00 -16.56 -7.15
C ALA A 102 -4.33 -16.38 -6.39
N GLY A 103 -4.53 -15.23 -5.73
CA GLY A 103 -5.77 -14.92 -5.00
C GLY A 103 -6.83 -14.14 -5.81
N SER A 104 -6.57 -13.84 -7.08
CA SER A 104 -7.39 -12.89 -7.86
C SER A 104 -8.80 -13.41 -8.14
N VAL A 105 -8.91 -14.69 -8.51
CA VAL A 105 -10.17 -15.33 -8.87
C VAL A 105 -11.11 -15.30 -7.66
N ASP A 106 -10.65 -15.80 -6.52
CA ASP A 106 -11.43 -15.85 -5.29
C ASP A 106 -11.82 -14.44 -4.81
N LEU A 107 -10.91 -13.46 -4.92
CA LEU A 107 -11.17 -12.09 -4.47
C LEU A 107 -12.26 -11.43 -5.32
N ILE A 108 -12.14 -11.51 -6.64
CA ILE A 108 -13.09 -10.90 -7.56
C ILE A 108 -14.47 -11.57 -7.45
N SER A 109 -14.50 -12.91 -7.37
CA SER A 109 -15.76 -13.66 -7.14
C SER A 109 -16.40 -13.30 -5.80
N HIS A 110 -15.62 -13.19 -4.73
CA HIS A 110 -16.09 -12.77 -3.42
C HIS A 110 -16.68 -11.36 -3.47
N LEU A 111 -15.98 -10.39 -4.06
CA LEU A 111 -16.46 -9.02 -4.20
C LEU A 111 -17.81 -8.95 -4.93
N ARG A 112 -18.02 -9.81 -5.93
CA ARG A 112 -19.31 -9.95 -6.62
C ARG A 112 -20.38 -10.65 -5.78
N SER A 113 -20.01 -11.52 -4.85
CA SER A 113 -20.96 -12.26 -4.02
C SER A 113 -21.46 -11.49 -2.78
N ILE A 114 -20.67 -10.58 -2.19
CA ILE A 114 -20.98 -9.89 -0.91
C ILE A 114 -22.40 -9.28 -0.86
N GLU A 115 -22.84 -8.63 -1.94
CA GLU A 115 -24.12 -7.90 -1.97
C GLU A 115 -25.18 -8.55 -2.89
N SER A 116 -25.06 -9.85 -3.17
CA SER A 116 -26.07 -10.60 -3.94
C SER A 116 -27.36 -10.91 -3.14
N GLY A 117 -27.62 -10.18 -2.04
CA GLY A 117 -28.85 -10.27 -1.26
C GLY A 117 -30.11 -10.03 -2.10
N PRO A 118 -31.30 -10.42 -1.61
CA PRO A 118 -32.52 -10.41 -2.41
C PRO A 118 -32.76 -8.99 -2.96
N ARG A 119 -32.65 -8.85 -4.28
CA ARG A 119 -33.18 -7.67 -4.96
C ARG A 119 -34.69 -7.76 -4.79
N ASP A 120 -35.23 -7.08 -3.79
CA ASP A 120 -36.65 -6.78 -3.77
C ASP A 120 -36.95 -6.01 -5.06
N GLN A 121 -37.45 -6.74 -6.06
CA GLN A 121 -37.94 -6.20 -7.33
C GLN A 121 -39.24 -5.41 -7.13
N THR A 122 -39.51 -4.92 -5.91
CA THR A 122 -40.68 -4.12 -5.60
C THR A 122 -40.52 -2.82 -6.38
N PRO A 123 -41.31 -2.59 -7.44
CA PRO A 123 -41.19 -1.38 -8.24
C PRO A 123 -41.75 -0.25 -7.38
N THR A 124 -40.87 0.46 -6.68
CA THR A 124 -41.24 1.70 -6.03
C THR A 124 -41.54 2.69 -7.15
N ARG A 125 -42.78 3.19 -7.18
CA ARG A 125 -43.30 4.18 -8.15
C ARG A 125 -42.66 5.58 -8.00
N ALA A 126 -41.36 5.66 -7.71
CA ALA A 126 -40.62 6.90 -7.75
C ALA A 126 -40.10 7.13 -9.18
N ALA A 127 -40.14 8.37 -9.64
CA ALA A 127 -39.73 8.77 -10.99
C ALA A 127 -38.36 8.17 -11.41
N PRO A 128 -38.15 7.88 -12.70
CA PRO A 128 -36.93 7.25 -13.20
C PRO A 128 -35.76 8.26 -13.11
N GLY A 129 -35.08 8.27 -11.97
CA GLY A 129 -33.76 8.87 -11.81
C GLY A 129 -32.69 7.80 -12.03
N SER A 130 -31.61 8.17 -12.71
CA SER A 130 -30.47 7.34 -13.12
C SER A 130 -29.61 6.80 -11.96
N ARG A 131 -30.20 6.10 -10.99
CA ARG A 131 -29.50 5.55 -9.83
C ARG A 131 -29.59 4.04 -9.82
N VAL A 132 -28.90 3.41 -10.77
CA VAL A 132 -28.39 2.06 -10.51
C VAL A 132 -27.27 2.25 -9.48
N ILE A 133 -27.58 2.01 -8.21
CA ILE A 133 -26.57 1.99 -7.15
C ILE A 133 -25.85 0.65 -7.31
N VAL A 134 -24.77 0.64 -8.09
CA VAL A 134 -23.86 -0.51 -8.14
C VAL A 134 -23.15 -0.58 -6.79
N PRO A 135 -23.14 -1.75 -6.11
CA PRO A 135 -22.39 -1.96 -4.88
C PRO A 135 -20.93 -1.51 -4.98
N ALA A 136 -20.39 -0.95 -3.90
CA ALA A 136 -18.98 -0.54 -3.88
C ALA A 136 -18.03 -1.74 -4.08
N SER A 137 -18.41 -2.92 -3.58
CA SER A 137 -17.68 -4.17 -3.81
C SER A 137 -17.69 -4.60 -5.29
N TRP A 138 -18.80 -4.39 -5.99
CA TRP A 138 -18.91 -4.71 -7.42
C TRP A 138 -18.05 -3.76 -8.26
N MET A 139 -18.06 -2.46 -7.94
CA MET A 139 -17.16 -1.51 -8.58
C MET A 139 -15.69 -1.89 -8.37
N GLU A 140 -15.34 -2.37 -7.18
CA GLU A 140 -13.97 -2.79 -6.89
C GLU A 140 -13.59 -4.07 -7.65
N ALA A 141 -14.53 -5.01 -7.82
CA ALA A 141 -14.34 -6.19 -8.66
C ALA A 141 -14.08 -5.78 -10.13
N ASP A 142 -14.85 -4.83 -10.65
CA ASP A 142 -14.65 -4.29 -12.02
C ASP A 142 -13.27 -3.63 -12.14
N GLU A 143 -12.88 -2.78 -11.19
CA GLU A 143 -11.58 -2.12 -11.19
C GLU A 143 -10.38 -3.08 -11.14
N LEU A 144 -10.51 -4.20 -10.42
CA LEU A 144 -9.52 -5.27 -10.41
C LEU A 144 -9.48 -6.01 -11.76
N TYR A 145 -10.65 -6.36 -12.31
CA TYR A 145 -10.72 -7.05 -13.60
C TYR A 145 -10.21 -6.18 -14.75
N ILE A 146 -10.48 -4.88 -14.72
CA ILE A 146 -9.96 -3.89 -15.69
C ILE A 146 -8.43 -3.84 -15.60
N ALA A 147 -7.86 -3.78 -14.38
CA ALA A 147 -6.42 -3.74 -14.20
C ALA A 147 -5.74 -5.05 -14.65
N LEU A 148 -6.36 -6.20 -14.39
CA LEU A 148 -5.90 -7.50 -14.90
C LEU A 148 -5.99 -7.54 -16.45
N SER A 149 -7.08 -7.04 -17.01
CA SER A 149 -7.27 -6.91 -18.46
C SER A 149 -6.23 -6.00 -19.09
N ALA A 150 -5.89 -4.88 -18.46
CA ALA A 150 -4.87 -3.97 -18.94
C ALA A 150 -3.48 -4.62 -18.97
N ALA A 151 -3.16 -5.46 -17.97
CA ALA A 151 -1.93 -6.25 -17.99
C ALA A 151 -1.93 -7.27 -19.14
N ALA A 152 -3.03 -7.97 -19.38
CA ALA A 152 -3.16 -8.90 -20.51
C ALA A 152 -3.02 -8.19 -21.88
N VAL A 153 -3.66 -7.03 -22.04
CA VAL A 153 -3.57 -6.20 -23.26
C VAL A 153 -2.14 -5.69 -23.46
N ALA A 154 -1.46 -5.26 -22.39
CA ALA A 154 -0.06 -4.82 -22.49
C ALA A 154 0.83 -5.94 -23.03
N TYR A 155 0.63 -7.17 -22.55
CA TYR A 155 1.34 -8.34 -23.07
C TYR A 155 0.98 -8.64 -24.54
N SER A 156 -0.31 -8.67 -24.89
CA SER A 156 -0.78 -8.99 -26.25
C SER A 156 -0.22 -8.03 -27.29
N VAL A 157 -0.23 -6.72 -26.98
CA VAL A 157 0.28 -5.66 -27.85
C VAL A 157 1.81 -5.74 -27.99
N ASP A 158 2.55 -5.90 -26.89
CA ASP A 158 4.01 -5.91 -26.91
C ASP A 158 4.59 -7.13 -27.63
N TRP A 159 3.89 -8.26 -27.57
CA TRP A 159 4.34 -9.54 -28.13
C TRP A 159 3.57 -9.99 -29.38
N GLN A 160 2.60 -9.20 -29.84
CA GLN A 160 1.75 -9.50 -31.00
C GLN A 160 1.07 -10.88 -30.90
N VAL A 161 0.66 -11.25 -29.70
CA VAL A 161 -0.06 -12.50 -29.42
C VAL A 161 -1.54 -12.19 -29.33
N GLU A 162 -2.38 -13.07 -29.88
CA GLU A 162 -3.83 -12.93 -29.77
C GLU A 162 -4.27 -13.01 -28.30
N GLU A 163 -5.20 -12.14 -27.92
CA GLU A 163 -5.80 -12.18 -26.59
C GLU A 163 -6.71 -13.40 -26.45
N PRO A 164 -6.86 -13.94 -25.23
CA PRO A 164 -7.85 -14.98 -25.00
C PRO A 164 -9.25 -14.46 -25.35
N GLU A 165 -10.02 -15.27 -26.08
CA GLU A 165 -11.40 -14.93 -26.43
C GLU A 165 -12.22 -14.74 -25.15
N ARG A 166 -12.80 -13.55 -25.00
CA ARG A 166 -13.58 -13.19 -23.81
C ARG A 166 -15.04 -13.49 -24.07
N ASP A 167 -15.70 -14.07 -23.08
CA ASP A 167 -17.16 -14.15 -23.10
C ASP A 167 -17.74 -12.73 -22.89
N VAL A 168 -18.18 -12.14 -24.01
CA VAL A 168 -18.78 -10.80 -24.06
C VAL A 168 -20.09 -10.69 -23.28
N THR A 169 -20.73 -11.83 -22.99
CA THR A 169 -21.95 -11.85 -22.16
C THR A 169 -21.61 -11.67 -20.69
N ALA A 170 -20.44 -12.13 -20.26
CA ALA A 170 -19.97 -12.06 -18.88
C ALA A 170 -19.14 -10.81 -18.58
N SER A 171 -18.31 -10.36 -19.53
CA SER A 171 -17.31 -9.33 -19.29
C SER A 171 -16.96 -8.50 -20.53
N SER A 172 -16.41 -7.32 -20.28
CA SER A 172 -15.83 -6.45 -21.29
C SER A 172 -14.48 -5.91 -20.80
N LEU A 173 -13.77 -5.14 -21.63
CA LEU A 173 -12.57 -4.42 -21.21
C LEU A 173 -12.82 -3.45 -20.04
N ASN A 174 -14.08 -3.05 -19.82
CA ASN A 174 -14.50 -2.09 -18.81
C ASN A 174 -15.14 -2.75 -17.57
N GLY A 175 -14.95 -4.05 -17.35
CA GLY A 175 -15.49 -4.77 -16.20
C GLY A 175 -16.59 -5.79 -16.56
N PHE A 176 -17.32 -6.25 -15.55
CA PHE A 176 -18.33 -7.28 -15.68
C PHE A 176 -19.69 -6.75 -16.14
N ASN A 177 -20.44 -7.59 -16.86
CA ASN A 177 -21.83 -7.30 -17.14
C ASN A 177 -22.63 -7.33 -15.81
N PRO A 178 -23.53 -6.35 -15.54
CA PRO A 178 -24.42 -6.38 -14.39
C PRO A 178 -25.27 -7.66 -14.25
N GLU A 179 -25.52 -8.36 -15.36
CA GLU A 179 -26.29 -9.62 -15.43
C GLU A 179 -25.41 -10.87 -15.33
N ALA A 180 -24.07 -10.73 -15.31
CA ALA A 180 -23.16 -11.86 -15.19
C ALA A 180 -23.36 -12.58 -13.84
N ASN A 181 -23.62 -13.89 -13.92
CA ASN A 181 -23.67 -14.74 -12.74
C ASN A 181 -22.25 -15.00 -12.18
N ILE A 182 -22.17 -15.47 -10.93
CA ILE A 182 -20.89 -15.64 -10.23
C ILE A 182 -19.99 -16.68 -10.93
N GLU A 183 -20.56 -17.74 -11.50
CA GLU A 183 -19.81 -18.77 -12.22
C GLU A 183 -19.14 -18.22 -13.47
N ALA A 184 -19.85 -17.38 -14.23
CA ALA A 184 -19.31 -16.70 -15.41
C ALA A 184 -18.20 -15.73 -15.04
N VAL A 185 -18.39 -14.93 -13.96
CA VAL A 185 -17.34 -14.04 -13.41
C VAL A 185 -16.10 -14.85 -13.01
N TRP A 186 -16.29 -15.96 -12.30
CA TRP A 186 -15.21 -16.85 -11.89
C TRP A 186 -14.45 -17.38 -13.10
N PHE A 187 -15.16 -17.92 -14.09
CA PHE A 187 -14.56 -18.53 -15.28
C PHE A 187 -13.74 -17.52 -16.11
N VAL A 188 -14.30 -16.35 -16.42
CA VAL A 188 -13.57 -15.34 -17.21
C VAL A 188 -12.37 -14.76 -16.46
N THR A 189 -12.47 -14.65 -15.13
CA THR A 189 -11.36 -14.20 -14.29
C THR A 189 -10.26 -15.25 -14.22
N GLU A 190 -10.62 -16.53 -14.05
CA GLU A 190 -9.67 -17.64 -14.02
C GLU A 190 -8.90 -17.76 -15.35
N MET A 191 -9.62 -17.70 -16.47
CA MET A 191 -9.04 -17.73 -17.81
C MET A 191 -8.00 -16.61 -18.00
N LEU A 192 -8.37 -15.37 -17.67
CA LEU A 192 -7.51 -14.20 -17.82
C LEU A 192 -6.31 -14.25 -16.87
N THR A 193 -6.53 -14.69 -15.63
CA THR A 193 -5.46 -14.86 -14.63
C THR A 193 -4.44 -15.88 -15.10
N LYS A 194 -4.87 -17.05 -15.60
CA LYS A 194 -3.99 -18.08 -16.16
C LYS A 194 -3.20 -17.55 -17.35
N TYR A 195 -3.83 -16.76 -18.22
CA TYR A 195 -3.15 -16.12 -19.35
C TYR A 195 -2.04 -15.15 -18.89
N VAL A 196 -2.33 -14.29 -17.91
CA VAL A 196 -1.35 -13.35 -17.34
C VAL A 196 -0.23 -14.09 -16.60
N GLN A 197 -0.55 -15.13 -15.82
CA GLN A 197 0.44 -15.95 -15.12
C GLN A 197 1.37 -16.67 -16.10
N ALA A 198 0.85 -17.25 -17.17
CA ALA A 198 1.65 -17.94 -18.18
C ALA A 198 2.58 -16.99 -18.96
N SER A 199 2.20 -15.72 -19.06
CA SER A 199 2.96 -14.68 -19.77
C SER A 199 3.85 -13.82 -18.85
N LEU A 200 3.86 -14.09 -17.54
CA LEU A 200 4.46 -13.22 -16.53
C LEU A 200 5.90 -12.80 -16.82
N PRO A 201 6.84 -13.72 -17.18
CA PRO A 201 8.23 -13.33 -17.43
C PRO A 201 8.37 -12.34 -18.60
N ASN A 202 7.53 -12.49 -19.62
CA ASN A 202 7.54 -11.66 -20.82
C ASN A 202 6.82 -10.33 -20.60
N LEU A 203 5.74 -10.33 -19.79
CA LEU A 203 5.00 -9.14 -19.41
C LEU A 203 5.90 -8.18 -18.61
N ILE A 204 6.54 -8.66 -17.55
CA ILE A 204 7.38 -7.81 -16.68
C ILE A 204 8.75 -7.48 -17.29
N ALA A 205 9.13 -8.11 -18.40
CA ALA A 205 10.33 -7.76 -19.18
C ALA A 205 10.17 -6.45 -19.97
N LYS A 206 8.97 -5.87 -20.01
CA LYS A 206 8.68 -4.56 -20.62
C LYS A 206 8.26 -3.56 -19.54
N VAL A 207 8.59 -2.29 -19.76
CA VAL A 207 8.29 -1.21 -18.81
C VAL A 207 6.78 -1.07 -18.60
N GLU A 208 6.00 -1.03 -19.68
CA GLU A 208 4.55 -0.88 -19.61
C GLU A 208 3.91 -2.07 -18.88
N GLY A 209 4.29 -3.31 -19.24
CA GLY A 209 3.80 -4.50 -18.56
C GLY A 209 4.12 -4.52 -17.07
N ALA A 210 5.33 -4.12 -16.69
CA ALA A 210 5.72 -4.00 -15.28
C ALA A 210 4.94 -2.90 -14.54
N ILE A 211 4.65 -1.76 -15.17
CA ILE A 211 3.77 -0.72 -14.59
C ILE A 211 2.38 -1.29 -14.31
N ARG A 212 1.76 -1.95 -15.30
CA ARG A 212 0.44 -2.58 -15.15
C ARG A 212 0.41 -3.63 -14.05
N SER A 213 1.46 -4.45 -13.95
CA SER A 213 1.60 -5.43 -12.88
C SER A 213 1.65 -4.78 -11.49
N VAL A 214 2.38 -3.67 -11.33
CA VAL A 214 2.46 -2.99 -10.02
C VAL A 214 1.15 -2.27 -9.69
N GLU A 215 0.50 -1.62 -10.67
CA GLU A 215 -0.83 -1.04 -10.50
C GLU A 215 -1.84 -2.10 -10.04
N TYR A 216 -1.77 -3.30 -10.64
CA TYR A 216 -2.60 -4.42 -10.26
C TYR A 216 -2.37 -4.86 -8.80
N ILE A 217 -1.10 -5.04 -8.39
CA ILE A 217 -0.75 -5.37 -7.00
C ILE A 217 -1.34 -4.34 -6.02
N ALA A 218 -1.20 -3.05 -6.32
CA ALA A 218 -1.69 -1.97 -5.47
C ALA A 218 -3.22 -2.00 -5.34
N LYS A 219 -3.94 -2.26 -6.44
CA LYS A 219 -5.40 -2.41 -6.43
C LYS A 219 -5.83 -3.65 -5.64
N VAL A 220 -5.17 -4.80 -5.81
CA VAL A 220 -5.46 -6.02 -5.03
C VAL A 220 -5.27 -5.77 -3.54
N GLN A 221 -4.16 -5.15 -3.13
CA GLN A 221 -3.90 -4.82 -1.73
C GLN A 221 -4.94 -3.85 -1.15
N THR A 222 -5.38 -2.87 -1.95
CA THR A 222 -6.41 -1.90 -1.55
C THR A 222 -7.76 -2.59 -1.37
N ALA A 223 -8.14 -3.45 -2.33
CA ALA A 223 -9.37 -4.23 -2.28
C ALA A 223 -9.36 -5.18 -1.08
N MET A 224 -8.29 -5.92 -0.84
CA MET A 224 -8.16 -6.83 0.32
C MET A 224 -8.20 -6.08 1.67
N ALA A 225 -7.68 -4.85 1.72
CA ALA A 225 -7.76 -4.04 2.94
C ALA A 225 -9.18 -3.51 3.19
N ARG A 226 -9.93 -3.21 2.13
CA ARG A 226 -11.28 -2.65 2.20
C ARG A 226 -12.37 -3.73 2.36
N PHE A 227 -12.18 -4.87 1.72
CA PHE A 227 -13.06 -6.03 1.68
C PHE A 227 -12.25 -7.27 2.03
N PRO A 228 -11.84 -7.43 3.30
CA PRO A 228 -11.09 -8.60 3.72
C PRO A 228 -11.97 -9.85 3.54
N PHE A 229 -11.38 -10.94 3.07
CA PHE A 229 -12.02 -12.24 3.23
C PHE A 229 -12.24 -12.47 4.73
N ASP A 230 -13.47 -12.68 5.14
CA ASP A 230 -13.78 -13.07 6.53
C ASP A 230 -13.03 -14.35 6.95
N GLU A 231 -12.50 -15.11 5.97
CA GLU A 231 -11.91 -16.43 6.13
C GLU A 231 -10.38 -16.52 5.87
N ALA A 232 -9.65 -15.40 5.77
CA ALA A 232 -8.18 -15.48 5.66
C ALA A 232 -7.50 -15.73 7.03
N PRO A 233 -6.47 -16.59 7.11
CA PRO A 233 -5.64 -16.71 8.31
C PRO A 233 -5.01 -15.35 8.65
N GLN A 234 -5.30 -14.82 9.83
CA GLN A 234 -4.77 -13.53 10.28
C GLN A 234 -3.61 -13.74 11.23
N ARG A 235 -2.47 -13.11 10.96
CA ARG A 235 -1.34 -13.15 11.89
C ARG A 235 -1.71 -12.45 13.19
N VAL A 236 -1.49 -13.12 14.33
CA VAL A 236 -1.64 -12.52 15.65
C VAL A 236 -0.36 -11.74 15.97
N HIS A 237 -0.47 -10.42 15.97
CA HIS A 237 0.65 -9.54 16.27
C HIS A 237 0.93 -9.49 17.79
N TYR A 238 2.20 -9.24 18.15
CA TYR A 238 2.69 -8.98 19.52
C TYR A 238 2.66 -10.17 20.50
N VAL A 239 2.00 -11.28 20.17
CA VAL A 239 1.99 -12.50 20.99
C VAL A 239 2.98 -13.52 20.44
N ARG A 240 3.75 -14.13 21.35
CA ARG A 240 4.66 -15.25 21.04
C ARG A 240 3.95 -16.57 21.31
N CYS A 241 4.19 -17.58 20.48
CA CYS A 241 3.74 -18.94 20.77
C CYS A 241 4.33 -19.42 22.11
N ARG A 242 3.51 -19.90 23.05
CA ARG A 242 4.02 -20.31 24.36
C ARG A 242 4.92 -21.55 24.31
N THR A 243 4.79 -22.37 23.27
CA THR A 243 5.63 -23.56 23.04
C THR A 243 7.00 -23.20 22.47
N CYS A 244 7.07 -22.45 21.37
CA CYS A 244 8.33 -22.18 20.66
C CYS A 244 8.85 -20.74 20.81
N GLN A 245 8.10 -19.86 21.47
CA GLN A 245 8.45 -18.45 21.74
C GLN A 245 8.67 -17.55 20.49
N HIS A 246 8.32 -18.04 19.29
CA HIS A 246 8.33 -17.26 18.05
C HIS A 246 7.00 -16.51 17.83
N MET A 247 7.07 -15.37 17.12
CA MET A 247 5.90 -14.55 16.75
C MET A 247 5.25 -15.06 15.45
N THR A 248 4.86 -16.33 15.45
CA THR A 248 4.36 -17.07 14.27
C THR A 248 2.93 -17.54 14.44
N LEU A 249 2.16 -16.95 15.35
CA LEU A 249 0.76 -17.35 15.57
C LEU A 249 -0.15 -16.77 14.47
N ASN A 250 -0.99 -17.62 13.90
CA ASN A 250 -2.02 -17.27 12.93
C ASN A 250 -3.41 -17.70 13.45
N ARG A 251 -4.34 -16.77 13.53
CA ARG A 251 -5.76 -17.02 13.79
C ARG A 251 -6.40 -17.56 12.51
N ARG A 252 -6.76 -18.83 12.50
CA ARG A 252 -7.47 -19.47 11.40
C ARG A 252 -8.98 -19.39 11.67
N PRO A 253 -9.75 -18.89 10.69
CA PRO A 253 -11.21 -18.93 10.78
C PRO A 253 -11.71 -20.38 10.71
N PRO A 254 -12.94 -20.63 11.15
CA PRO A 254 -13.50 -21.97 11.11
C PRO A 254 -13.73 -22.41 9.67
N LEU A 255 -13.41 -23.68 9.37
CA LEU A 255 -13.63 -24.28 8.04
C LEU A 255 -15.10 -24.69 7.82
N GLU A 256 -15.86 -24.80 8.91
CA GLU A 256 -17.27 -25.19 8.90
C GLU A 256 -18.12 -24.07 9.49
N TYR A 257 -19.37 -23.95 9.03
CA TYR A 257 -20.32 -22.99 9.58
C TYR A 257 -20.49 -23.20 11.09
N ASN A 258 -20.28 -22.14 11.88
CA ASN A 258 -20.22 -22.16 13.35
C ASN A 258 -19.11 -23.03 13.97
N GLY A 259 -18.09 -23.41 13.19
CA GLY A 259 -16.90 -24.06 13.75
C GLY A 259 -16.13 -23.15 14.72
N PRO A 260 -15.29 -23.71 15.59
CA PRO A 260 -14.46 -22.92 16.48
C PRO A 260 -13.33 -22.23 15.69
N VAL A 261 -13.10 -20.94 15.97
CA VAL A 261 -11.86 -20.26 15.56
C VAL A 261 -10.69 -20.93 16.30
N VAL A 262 -9.59 -21.21 15.59
CA VAL A 262 -8.38 -21.78 16.20
C VAL A 262 -7.18 -20.88 15.93
N VAL A 263 -6.24 -20.79 16.86
CA VAL A 263 -4.98 -20.08 16.64
C VAL A 263 -3.85 -21.11 16.51
N GLU A 264 -3.19 -21.15 15.37
CA GLU A 264 -2.14 -22.13 15.06
C GLU A 264 -0.78 -21.45 14.90
N CYS A 265 0.28 -22.08 15.40
CA CYS A 265 1.64 -21.65 15.14
C CYS A 265 2.09 -22.05 13.73
N SER A 266 2.44 -21.08 12.88
CA SER A 266 2.93 -21.30 11.52
C SER A 266 4.36 -21.83 11.42
N ASN A 267 5.04 -22.06 12.55
CA ASN A 267 6.36 -22.70 12.55
C ASN A 267 6.16 -24.21 12.30
N GLU A 268 6.81 -24.74 11.26
CA GLU A 268 6.63 -26.13 10.81
C GLU A 268 6.99 -27.16 11.87
N ASP A 269 7.98 -26.86 12.73
CA ASP A 269 8.40 -27.75 13.82
C ASP A 269 7.42 -27.74 15.02
N CYS A 270 6.65 -26.66 15.18
CA CYS A 270 5.83 -26.46 16.37
C CYS A 270 4.35 -26.82 16.13
N LYS A 271 3.72 -26.22 15.11
CA LYS A 271 2.29 -26.42 14.74
C LYS A 271 1.29 -26.48 15.91
N ALA A 272 1.62 -25.87 17.05
CA ALA A 272 0.78 -25.92 18.24
C ALA A 272 -0.53 -25.15 18.01
N LEU A 273 -1.65 -25.76 18.43
CA LEU A 273 -2.98 -25.18 18.41
C LEU A 273 -3.30 -24.54 19.77
N TRP A 274 -3.87 -23.34 19.72
CA TRP A 274 -4.22 -22.52 20.87
C TRP A 274 -5.69 -22.12 20.82
N ASP A 275 -6.32 -22.12 21.99
CA ASP A 275 -7.65 -21.53 22.18
C ASP A 275 -7.54 -20.00 21.99
N PRO A 276 -8.37 -19.40 21.10
CA PRO A 276 -8.39 -17.95 20.90
C PRO A 276 -8.53 -17.15 22.21
N ARG A 277 -9.28 -17.67 23.20
CA ARG A 277 -9.50 -16.98 24.48
C ARG A 277 -8.22 -16.76 25.27
N LEU A 278 -7.29 -17.71 25.20
CA LEU A 278 -5.98 -17.57 25.86
C LEU A 278 -5.14 -16.47 25.20
N ILE A 279 -5.19 -16.40 23.86
CA ILE A 279 -4.49 -15.38 23.09
C ILE A 279 -5.11 -14.00 23.32
N ASP A 280 -6.44 -13.92 23.41
CA ASP A 280 -7.15 -12.67 23.72
C ASP A 280 -6.79 -12.16 25.12
N PHE A 281 -6.65 -13.07 26.10
CA PHE A 281 -6.16 -12.72 27.44
C PHE A 281 -4.73 -12.17 27.40
N ASP A 282 -3.82 -12.83 26.66
CA ASP A 282 -2.44 -12.36 26.51
C ASP A 282 -2.38 -10.98 25.83
N LEU A 283 -3.20 -10.75 24.81
CA LEU A 283 -3.33 -9.45 24.15
C LEU A 283 -3.86 -8.37 25.10
N GLN A 284 -4.83 -8.69 25.96
CA GLN A 284 -5.36 -7.76 26.96
C GLN A 284 -4.28 -7.38 27.98
N LEU A 285 -3.51 -8.35 28.47
CA LEU A 285 -2.41 -8.10 29.39
C LEU A 285 -1.35 -7.19 28.76
N LEU A 286 -0.92 -7.49 27.53
CA LEU A 286 0.02 -6.65 26.78
C LEU A 286 -0.50 -5.22 26.57
N ARG A 287 -1.80 -5.03 26.32
CA ARG A 287 -2.39 -3.69 26.21
C ARG A 287 -2.29 -2.91 27.51
N VAL A 288 -2.54 -3.56 28.65
CA VAL A 288 -2.41 -2.93 29.98
C VAL A 288 -0.96 -2.54 30.24
N GLU A 289 -0.01 -3.44 29.99
CA GLU A 289 1.43 -3.16 30.16
C GLU A 289 1.90 -1.97 29.31
N VAL A 290 1.48 -1.92 28.03
CA VAL A 290 1.82 -0.81 27.13
C VAL A 290 1.19 0.51 27.62
N GLN A 291 -0.04 0.48 28.11
CA GLN A 291 -0.70 1.67 28.67
C GLN A 291 0.00 2.16 29.94
N GLU A 292 0.39 1.26 30.84
CA GLU A 292 1.12 1.60 32.06
C GLU A 292 2.50 2.17 31.76
N ALA A 293 3.24 1.57 30.83
CA ALA A 293 4.50 2.10 30.34
C ALA A 293 4.34 3.49 29.71
N ALA A 294 3.30 3.70 28.90
CA ALA A 294 3.01 5.01 28.31
C ALA A 294 2.71 6.07 29.39
N LEU A 295 1.91 5.73 30.40
CA LEU A 295 1.62 6.62 31.52
C LEU A 295 2.86 6.92 32.37
N ALA A 296 3.71 5.92 32.61
CA ALA A 296 4.98 6.10 33.31
C ALA A 296 5.91 7.04 32.54
N ASN A 297 6.03 6.86 31.22
CA ASN A 297 6.82 7.75 30.36
C ASN A 297 6.26 9.18 30.36
N ALA A 298 4.94 9.35 30.26
CA ALA A 298 4.30 10.66 30.35
C ALA A 298 4.49 11.33 31.72
N ARG A 299 4.57 10.57 32.82
CA ARG A 299 4.93 11.10 34.14
C ARG A 299 6.39 11.55 34.18
N ARG A 300 7.32 10.74 33.67
CA ARG A 300 8.75 11.09 33.58
C ARG A 300 8.96 12.37 32.75
N GLN A 301 8.28 12.47 31.61
CA GLN A 301 8.35 13.65 30.75
C GLN A 301 7.84 14.91 31.47
N ARG A 302 6.68 14.81 32.16
CA ARG A 302 6.17 15.95 32.97
C ARG A 302 7.12 16.40 34.08
N ILE A 303 7.82 15.45 34.72
CA ILE A 303 8.84 15.79 35.72
C ILE A 303 10.01 16.51 35.06
N ALA A 304 10.52 15.97 33.94
CA ALA A 304 11.61 16.58 33.17
C ALA A 304 11.26 17.99 32.67
N ASP A 305 10.06 18.19 32.13
CA ASP A 305 9.57 19.49 31.65
C ASP A 305 9.48 20.51 32.79
N ARG A 306 8.99 20.08 33.97
CA ARG A 306 8.92 20.93 35.16
C ARG A 306 10.31 21.32 35.64
N ASP A 307 11.26 20.39 35.63
CA ASP A 307 12.62 20.66 36.08
C ASP A 307 13.38 21.55 35.07
N ALA A 308 13.18 21.35 33.77
CA ALA A 308 13.66 22.25 32.72
C ALA A 308 13.08 23.67 32.87
N ALA A 309 11.78 23.78 33.18
CA ALA A 309 11.15 25.08 33.43
C ALA A 309 11.71 25.78 34.69
N ARG A 310 12.06 25.01 35.74
CA ARG A 310 12.71 25.54 36.94
C ARG A 310 14.11 26.08 36.65
N GLU A 311 14.92 25.33 35.90
CA GLU A 311 16.26 25.79 35.49
C GLU A 311 16.19 27.01 34.57
N ALA A 312 15.27 27.03 33.60
CA ALA A 312 15.05 28.21 32.75
C ALA A 312 14.68 29.46 33.57
N ASN A 313 13.82 29.32 34.57
CA ASN A 313 13.46 30.42 35.47
C ASN A 313 14.63 30.86 36.36
N LYS A 314 15.47 29.92 36.82
CA LYS A 314 16.70 30.22 37.59
C LYS A 314 17.69 31.04 36.76
N LEU A 315 17.93 30.65 35.51
CA LEU A 315 18.77 31.38 34.57
C LEU A 315 18.22 32.78 34.27
N ARG A 316 16.90 32.92 34.07
CA ARG A 316 16.25 34.23 33.92
C ARG A 316 16.48 35.15 35.12
N ARG A 317 16.29 34.63 36.35
CA ARG A 317 16.54 35.40 37.58
C ARG A 317 18.02 35.75 37.77
N GLN A 318 18.93 34.90 37.31
CA GLN A 318 20.36 35.20 37.32
C GLN A 318 20.68 36.33 36.34
N ALA A 319 20.20 36.24 35.09
CA ALA A 319 20.40 37.27 34.07
C ALA A 319 19.86 38.64 34.51
N VAL A 320 18.70 38.70 35.18
CA VAL A 320 18.16 39.95 35.75
C VAL A 320 19.11 40.54 36.80
N ARG A 321 19.60 39.72 37.74
CA ARG A 321 20.54 40.18 38.78
C ARG A 321 21.88 40.62 38.22
N ASP A 322 22.37 39.94 37.19
CA ASP A 322 23.62 40.29 36.52
C ASP A 322 23.46 41.62 35.75
N ALA A 323 22.30 41.86 35.14
CA ALA A 323 21.97 43.12 34.48
C ALA A 323 21.85 44.29 35.49
N GLU A 324 21.21 44.07 36.64
CA GLU A 324 21.13 45.07 37.72
C GLU A 324 22.53 45.46 38.22
N LYS A 325 23.40 44.48 38.49
CA LYS A 325 24.79 44.73 38.88
C LYS A 325 25.60 45.46 37.82
N ALA A 326 25.39 45.12 36.54
CA ALA A 326 26.06 45.81 35.44
C ALA A 326 25.64 47.28 35.38
N ALA A 327 24.35 47.58 35.55
CA ALA A 327 23.83 48.95 35.60
C ALA A 327 24.37 49.73 36.82
N GLU A 328 24.50 49.10 37.99
CA GLU A 328 25.13 49.72 39.17
C GLU A 328 26.61 50.07 38.92
N LEU A 329 27.37 49.18 38.29
CA LEU A 329 28.77 49.42 37.94
C LEU A 329 28.91 50.54 36.90
N GLU A 330 28.03 50.59 35.91
CA GLU A 330 28.00 51.66 34.91
C GLU A 330 27.70 53.02 35.56
N ALA A 331 26.70 53.08 36.44
CA ALA A 331 26.35 54.29 37.19
C ALA A 331 27.50 54.78 38.09
N ALA A 332 28.27 53.86 38.69
CA ALA A 332 29.44 54.20 39.50
C ALA A 332 30.64 54.69 38.67
N SER A 333 30.67 54.42 37.36
CA SER A 333 31.79 54.76 36.47
C SER A 333 31.71 56.16 35.85
N VAL A 334 30.60 56.89 36.05
CA VAL A 334 30.43 58.27 35.55
C VAL A 334 31.31 59.23 36.37
N PRO A 335 32.37 59.82 35.80
CA PRO A 335 33.22 60.76 36.52
C PRO A 335 32.45 62.06 36.81
N ILE A 336 32.51 62.51 38.08
CA ILE A 336 31.91 63.76 38.56
C ILE A 336 32.67 64.97 38.02
#